data_AF-A0A821MVH6-F1
#
_entry.id   AF-A0A821MVH6-F1
#
_cell.length_a   1.000
_cell.length_b   1.000
_cell.length_c   1.000
_cell.angle_alpha   90.00
_cell.angle_beta   90.00
_cell.angle_gamma   90.00
#
_symmetry.space_group_name_H-M   'P 1'
#
loop_
_entity.id
_entity.type
_entity.pdbx_description
1 polymer ?
#
loop_
_entity_poly.entity_id
_entity_poly.type
_entity_poly.pdbx_seq_one_letter_code
_entity_poly.pdbx_strand_id
1 'polypeptide(L)'
;IAFMHANRYIEFHSQVGNYYTIRTPKQGRAFDYRYSSCDLYCVGATNEIYRFNLEQGQYLEPIQSKLTGFNACEFNSEHELFACGSVEVT
;
A
#
# COMPACT_ATOMS: atom_id res chain seq x y z
N ILE A 1 -12.11 -4.57 7.01
CA ILE A 1 -10.76 -4.20 7.54
C ILE A 1 -9.69 -4.88 6.70
N ALA A 2 -8.51 -4.30 6.56
CA ALA A 2 -7.38 -4.91 5.85
C ALA A 2 -6.19 -5.10 6.79
N PHE A 3 -5.46 -6.20 6.63
CA PHE A 3 -4.26 -6.50 7.41
C PHE A 3 -3.10 -6.85 6.47
N MET A 4 -1.93 -6.25 6.71
CA MET A 4 -0.70 -6.63 6.04
C MET A 4 0.08 -7.62 6.91
N HIS A 5 0.56 -8.69 6.29
CA HIS A 5 1.30 -9.77 6.93
C HIS A 5 2.78 -9.77 6.55
N ALA A 6 3.61 -10.33 7.44
CA ALA A 6 5.06 -10.42 7.25
C ALA A 6 5.49 -11.31 6.07
N ASN A 7 4.59 -12.09 5.49
CA ASN A 7 4.84 -13.02 4.38
C ASN A 7 4.39 -12.46 3.01
N ARG A 8 4.29 -11.13 2.86
CA ARG A 8 3.88 -10.41 1.64
C ARG A 8 2.41 -10.59 1.26
N TYR A 9 1.54 -10.84 2.23
CA TYR A 9 0.10 -10.92 1.97
C TYR A 9 -0.64 -9.75 2.60
N ILE A 10 -1.68 -9.29 1.91
CA ILE A 10 -2.68 -8.38 2.47
C ILE A 10 -4.01 -9.12 2.46
N GLU A 11 -4.62 -9.24 3.63
CA GLU A 11 -5.92 -9.88 3.81
C GLU A 11 -7.00 -8.83 4.02
N PHE A 12 -8.11 -8.97 3.28
CA PHE A 12 -9.30 -8.16 3.43
C PHE A 12 -10.35 -8.98 4.16
N HIS A 13 -10.88 -8.42 5.24
CA HIS A 13 -11.89 -9.07 6.07
C HIS A 13 -13.20 -8.29 6.04
N SER A 14 -14.28 -9.03 5.86
CA SER A 14 -15.65 -8.57 6.06
C SER A 14 -16.13 -8.93 7.48
N GLN A 15 -17.39 -8.64 7.80
CA GLN A 15 -18.00 -9.09 9.06
C GLN A 15 -18.05 -10.61 9.21
N VAL A 16 -17.98 -11.35 8.10
CA VAL A 16 -18.09 -12.83 8.06
C VAL A 16 -16.71 -13.51 8.12
N GLY A 17 -15.61 -12.72 8.10
CA GLY A 17 -14.24 -13.22 8.13
C GLY A 17 -13.42 -12.82 6.90
N ASN A 18 -12.41 -13.62 6.57
CA ASN A 18 -11.53 -13.38 5.42
C ASN A 18 -12.35 -13.41 4.11
N TYR A 19 -12.36 -12.27 3.42
CA TYR A 19 -13.07 -12.07 2.16
C TYR A 19 -12.15 -12.28 0.97
N TYR A 20 -10.93 -11.75 1.03
CA TYR A 20 -10.00 -11.82 -0.08
C TYR A 20 -8.55 -11.67 0.40
N THR A 21 -7.61 -12.22 -0.36
CA THR A 21 -6.19 -12.15 -0.02
C THR A 21 -5.38 -11.87 -1.29
N ILE A 22 -4.54 -10.85 -1.23
CA ILE A 22 -3.61 -10.49 -2.31
C ILE A 22 -2.17 -10.65 -1.84
N ARG A 23 -1.25 -10.85 -2.79
CA ARG A 23 0.18 -10.93 -2.51
C ARG A 23 0.91 -9.74 -3.09
N THR A 24 1.65 -9.00 -2.25
CA THR A 24 2.48 -7.89 -2.69
C THR A 24 3.72 -8.38 -3.43
N PRO A 25 4.20 -7.66 -4.46
CA PRO A 25 5.40 -8.05 -5.19
C PRO A 25 6.65 -8.13 -4.30
N LYS A 26 6.75 -7.26 -3.29
CA LYS A 26 7.85 -7.20 -2.32
C LYS A 26 7.33 -7.06 -0.89
N GLN A 27 8.22 -7.10 0.09
CA GLN A 27 7.88 -6.97 1.50
C GLN A 27 7.34 -5.58 1.82
N GLY A 28 6.06 -5.51 2.19
CA GLY A 28 5.42 -4.29 2.67
C GLY A 28 5.77 -3.98 4.12
N ARG A 29 5.71 -2.70 4.47
CA ARG A 29 5.89 -2.16 5.84
C ARG A 29 4.67 -1.35 6.29
N ALA A 30 4.06 -0.60 5.37
CA ALA A 30 2.85 0.16 5.61
C ALA A 30 1.99 0.18 4.34
N PHE A 31 0.70 0.44 4.50
CA PHE A 31 -0.19 0.74 3.40
C PHE A 31 -1.22 1.77 3.84
N ASP A 32 -1.80 2.47 2.87
CA ASP A 32 -2.97 3.30 3.10
C ASP A 32 -3.90 3.32 1.88
N TYR A 33 -5.16 3.68 2.10
CA TYR A 33 -6.23 3.60 1.12
C TYR A 33 -6.65 4.98 0.62
N ARG A 34 -6.66 5.15 -0.71
CA ARG A 34 -7.20 6.32 -1.38
C ARG A 34 -8.67 6.09 -1.74
N TYR A 35 -9.54 6.83 -1.08
CA TYR A 35 -11.00 6.69 -1.25
C TYR A 35 -11.51 7.07 -2.64
N SER A 36 -10.92 8.06 -3.30
CA SER A 36 -11.43 8.58 -4.58
C SER A 36 -11.28 7.64 -5.76
N SER A 37 -10.21 6.85 -5.79
CA SER A 37 -9.91 5.90 -6.88
C SER A 37 -9.97 4.44 -6.46
N CYS A 38 -10.35 4.16 -5.20
CA CYS A 38 -10.36 2.83 -4.62
C CYS A 38 -9.00 2.11 -4.69
N ASP A 39 -7.92 2.86 -4.55
CA ASP A 39 -6.55 2.34 -4.64
C ASP A 39 -5.94 2.12 -3.26
N LEU A 40 -5.41 0.92 -3.02
CA LEU A 40 -4.56 0.61 -1.89
C LEU A 40 -3.10 0.86 -2.26
N TYR A 41 -2.44 1.79 -1.56
CA TYR A 41 -1.02 2.09 -1.75
C TYR A 41 -0.21 1.35 -0.71
N CYS A 42 0.74 0.53 -1.15
CA CYS A 42 1.60 -0.27 -0.30
C CYS A 42 3.06 0.18 -0.46
N VAL A 43 3.72 0.45 0.66
CA VAL A 43 5.13 0.84 0.71
C VAL A 43 5.94 -0.17 1.52
N GLY A 44 7.25 -0.23 1.30
CA GLY A 44 8.08 -1.22 1.95
C GLY A 44 9.58 -1.00 1.77
N ALA A 45 10.34 -2.09 1.78
CA ALA A 45 11.80 -2.07 1.69
C ALA A 45 12.37 -1.78 0.28
N THR A 46 11.55 -1.19 -0.61
CA THR A 46 11.90 -0.91 -2.01
C THR A 46 11.56 0.52 -2.38
N ASN A 47 12.18 1.01 -3.44
CA ASN A 47 11.96 2.34 -4.01
C ASN A 47 10.61 2.47 -4.76
N GLU A 48 9.83 1.39 -4.84
CA GLU A 48 8.55 1.31 -5.51
C GLU A 48 7.38 1.39 -4.52
N ILE A 49 6.37 2.19 -4.87
CA ILE A 49 5.08 2.22 -4.20
C ILE A 49 4.09 1.43 -5.04
N TYR A 50 3.66 0.27 -4.54
CA TYR A 50 2.72 -0.59 -5.25
C TYR A 50 1.29 -0.11 -5.04
N ARG A 51 0.51 -0.09 -6.12
CA ARG A 51 -0.88 0.35 -6.10
C ARG A 51 -1.78 -0.81 -6.51
N PHE A 52 -2.71 -1.19 -5.64
CA PHE A 52 -3.70 -2.22 -5.95
C PHE A 52 -5.08 -1.58 -5.98
N ASN A 53 -5.72 -1.59 -7.13
CA ASN A 53 -7.07 -1.04 -7.27
C ASN A 53 -8.10 -2.08 -6.81
N LEU A 54 -8.87 -1.76 -5.78
CA LEU A 54 -9.86 -2.68 -5.18
C LEU A 54 -11.11 -2.86 -6.05
N GLU A 55 -11.42 -1.89 -6.92
CA GLU A 55 -12.57 -1.96 -7.82
C GLU A 55 -12.27 -2.86 -9.03
N GLN A 56 -11.10 -2.69 -9.64
CA GLN A 56 -10.64 -3.46 -10.80
C GLN A 56 -10.01 -4.81 -10.39
N GLY A 57 -9.57 -4.95 -9.14
CA GLY A 57 -8.94 -6.16 -8.63
C GLY A 57 -7.54 -6.42 -9.20
N GLN A 58 -6.80 -5.37 -9.60
CA GLN A 58 -5.48 -5.49 -10.21
C GLN A 58 -4.45 -4.51 -9.67
N TYR A 59 -3.17 -4.86 -9.83
CA TYR A 59 -2.08 -3.93 -9.60
C TYR A 59 -2.02 -2.92 -10.75
N LEU A 60 -1.92 -1.64 -10.39
CA LEU A 60 -1.59 -0.56 -11.31
C LEU A 60 -0.07 -0.41 -11.42
N GLU A 61 0.38 0.42 -12.35
CA GLU A 61 1.80 0.75 -12.48
C GLU A 61 2.34 1.35 -11.16
N PRO A 62 3.45 0.80 -10.63
CA PRO A 62 4.01 1.27 -9.37
C PRO A 62 4.62 2.66 -9.55
N ILE A 63 4.51 3.49 -8.51
CA ILE A 63 5.16 4.81 -8.50
C ILE A 63 6.63 4.60 -8.11
N GLN A 64 7.53 5.11 -8.94
CA GLN A 64 8.97 5.05 -8.71
C GLN A 64 9.44 6.23 -7.85
N SER A 65 10.28 5.94 -6.86
CA SER A 65 10.99 6.93 -6.06
C SER A 65 12.50 6.82 -6.25
N LYS A 66 13.21 7.90 -5.91
CA LYS A 66 14.67 7.92 -5.85
C LYS A 66 15.22 7.37 -4.54
N LEU A 67 14.36 7.18 -3.54
CA LEU A 67 14.73 6.68 -2.21
C LEU A 67 14.76 5.16 -2.19
N THR A 68 15.54 4.55 -1.30
CA THR A 68 15.71 3.10 -1.17
C THR A 68 14.51 2.36 -0.58
N GLY A 69 13.67 3.04 0.20
CA GLY A 69 12.49 2.42 0.81
C GLY A 69 11.73 3.37 1.73
N PHE A 70 10.62 2.87 2.26
CA PHE A 70 9.70 3.63 3.09
C PHE A 70 9.22 2.80 4.29
N ASN A 71 9.01 3.45 5.42
CA ASN A 71 8.55 2.81 6.66
C ASN A 71 7.11 3.15 7.04
N ALA A 72 6.62 4.30 6.58
CA ALA A 72 5.29 4.77 6.87
C ALA A 72 4.72 5.46 5.63
N CYS A 73 3.41 5.45 5.49
CA CYS A 73 2.69 6.23 4.49
C CYS A 73 1.31 6.61 5.00
N GLU A 74 0.78 7.74 4.52
CA GLU A 74 -0.55 8.23 4.87
C GLU A 74 -1.12 9.09 3.74
N PHE A 75 -2.43 9.00 3.55
CA PHE A 75 -3.23 9.89 2.73
C PHE A 75 -3.87 10.98 3.59
N ASN A 76 -3.74 12.22 3.14
CA ASN A 76 -4.61 13.28 3.61
C ASN A 76 -6.03 13.06 3.06
N SER A 77 -7.03 12.92 3.95
CA SER A 77 -8.42 12.64 3.57
C SER A 77 -9.11 13.76 2.79
N GLU A 78 -8.68 15.01 2.97
CA GLU A 78 -9.30 16.19 2.35
C GLU A 78 -8.69 16.54 0.99
N HIS A 79 -7.39 16.32 0.83
CA HIS A 79 -6.61 16.80 -0.32
C HIS A 79 -6.00 15.68 -1.16
N GLU A 80 -6.14 14.42 -0.74
CA GLU A 80 -5.62 13.23 -1.43
C GLU A 80 -4.10 13.23 -1.65
N LEU A 81 -3.41 14.05 -0.86
CA LEU A 81 -1.95 14.10 -0.83
C LEU A 81 -1.43 12.83 -0.15
N PHE A 82 -0.51 12.16 -0.84
CA PHE A 82 0.16 10.97 -0.33
C PHE A 82 1.52 11.34 0.25
N ALA A 83 1.73 11.06 1.52
CA ALA A 83 3.02 11.26 2.19
C ALA A 83 3.64 9.90 2.55
N CYS A 84 4.98 9.81 2.43
CA CYS A 84 5.75 8.64 2.84
C CYS A 84 6.96 9.03 3.68
N GLY A 85 7.23 8.27 4.74
CA GLY A 85 8.43 8.41 5.56
C GLY A 85 9.53 7.46 5.11
N SER A 86 10.69 8.00 4.72
CA SER A 86 11.92 7.26 4.40
C SER A 86 13.01 7.55 5.44
N VAL A 87 14.01 6.66 5.54
CA VAL A 87 15.14 6.77 6.47
C VAL A 87 16.38 7.34 5.78
N GLU A 88 16.30 7.71 4.51
CA GLU A 88 17.48 8.22 3.81
C GLU A 88 18.01 9.50 4.45
N VAL A 89 19.26 9.41 4.88
CA VAL A 89 20.07 10.54 5.33
C VAL A 89 20.80 11.02 4.08
N THR A 90 20.39 12.19 3.58
CA THR A 90 21.13 12.93 2.55
C THR A 90 22.49 13.36 3.08
#